data_AF-A0A8E2AV44-F1
#
_entry.id   AF-A0A8E2AV44-F1
#
_cell.length_a   1.000
_cell.length_b   1.000
_cell.length_c   1.000
_cell.angle_alpha   90.00
_cell.angle_beta   90.00
_cell.angle_gamma   90.00
#
_symmetry.space_group_name_H-M   'P 1'
#
loop_
_entity.id
_entity.type
_entity.pdbx_description
1 polymer ?
#
loop_
_entity_poly.entity_id
_entity_poly.type
_entity_poly.pdbx_seq_one_letter_code
_entity_poly.pdbx_strand_id
1 'polypeptide(L)' 'LPLELYEDVIDYLWDDLSALLACSLTCRALTPRTRFHIFRVVTLGSLKDCIDL' A
#
# COMPACT_ATOMS: atom_id res chain seq x y z
N LEU A 1 3.85 12.10 17.64
CA LEU A 1 2.44 11.63 17.78
C LEU A 1 2.47 10.14 18.13
N PRO A 2 1.42 9.63 18.79
CA PRO A 2 1.19 8.20 18.93
C PRO A 2 1.15 7.50 17.56
N LEU A 3 1.62 6.25 17.50
CA LEU A 3 1.63 5.48 16.26
C LEU A 3 0.21 5.18 15.78
N GLU A 4 -0.73 4.94 16.69
CA GLU A 4 -2.11 4.55 16.33
C GLU A 4 -2.79 5.61 15.45
N LEU A 5 -2.55 6.90 15.73
CA LEU A 5 -3.12 7.99 14.92
C LEU A 5 -2.60 7.99 13.49
N TYR A 6 -1.33 7.65 13.29
CA TYR A 6 -0.80 7.55 11.93
C TYR A 6 -1.35 6.31 11.23
N GLU A 7 -1.49 5.19 11.93
CA GLU A 7 -2.08 3.98 11.36
C GLU A 7 -3.54 4.19 10.97
N ASP A 8 -4.32 4.92 11.78
CA ASP A 8 -5.69 5.32 11.45
C ASP A 8 -5.74 6.17 10.18
N VAL A 9 -4.81 7.13 10.01
CA VAL A 9 -4.70 7.92 8.77
C VAL A 9 -4.38 7.04 7.57
N ILE A 10 -3.47 6.08 7.71
CA ILE A 10 -3.15 5.12 6.64
C ILE A 10 -4.38 4.26 6.29
N ASP A 11 -5.23 3.92 7.26
CA ASP A 11 -6.44 3.14 7.03
C ASP A 11 -7.48 3.88 6.19
N TYR A 12 -7.51 5.22 6.24
CA TYR A 12 -8.34 6.02 5.34
C TYR A 12 -7.83 6.08 3.90
N LEU A 13 -6.56 5.72 3.65
CA LEU A 13 -5.92 5.74 2.32
C LEU A 13 -6.03 4.40 1.57
N TRP A 14 -6.88 3.49 2.05
CA TRP A 14 -6.90 2.09 1.62
C TRP A 14 -7.13 1.87 0.11
N ASP A 15 -7.75 2.82 -0.59
CA ASP A 15 -8.02 2.79 -2.04
C ASP A 15 -7.06 3.63 -2.87
N ASP A 16 -6.24 4.48 -2.24
CA ASP A 16 -5.25 5.32 -2.91
C ASP A 16 -3.86 4.67 -2.86
N LEU A 17 -3.59 3.81 -3.85
CA LEU A 17 -2.29 3.15 -3.99
C LEU A 17 -1.13 4.15 -4.09
N SER A 18 -1.34 5.31 -4.72
CA SER A 18 -0.27 6.30 -4.90
C SER A 18 0.11 6.93 -3.56
N ALA A 19 -0.88 7.30 -2.75
CA ALA A 19 -0.66 7.82 -1.40
C ALA A 19 0.00 6.76 -0.50
N LEU A 20 -0.48 5.51 -0.54
CA LEU A 20 0.10 4.41 0.24
C LEU A 20 1.57 4.16 -0.10
N LEU A 21 1.94 4.21 -1.39
CA LEU A 21 3.32 4.08 -1.84
C LEU A 21 4.18 5.24 -1.31
N ALA A 22 3.71 6.48 -1.43
CA ALA A 22 4.43 7.64 -0.89
C ALA A 22 4.64 7.51 0.63
N CYS A 23 3.60 7.15 1.40
CA CYS A 23 3.68 6.94 2.84
C CYS A 23 4.63 5.79 3.22
N SER A 24 4.73 4.74 2.40
CA SER A 24 5.64 3.62 2.66
C SER A 24 7.12 4.01 2.63
N LEU A 25 7.44 5.14 1.98
CA LEU A 25 8.79 5.65 1.79
C LEU A 25 9.17 6.76 2.80
N THR A 26 8.23 7.28 3.58
CA THR A 26 8.52 8.39 4.52
C THR A 26 9.25 7.90 5.77
N CYS A 27 8.80 6.82 6.40
CA CYS A 27 9.45 6.24 7.57
C CYS A 27 9.12 4.75 7.78
N ARG A 28 9.99 4.05 8.53
CA ARG A 28 9.84 2.61 8.84
C ARG A 28 8.61 2.26 9.68
N ALA A 29 8.08 3.22 10.43
CA ALA A 29 6.93 3.00 11.31
C ALA A 29 5.62 2.82 10.52
N LEU A 30 5.50 3.46 9.35
CA LEU A 30 4.31 3.36 8.51
C LEU A 30 4.37 2.18 7.53
N THR A 31 5.58 1.68 7.25
CA THR A 31 5.80 0.59 6.30
C THR A 31 4.95 -0.65 6.53
N PRO A 32 4.75 -1.16 7.78
CA PRO A 32 3.91 -2.33 8.01
C PRO A 32 2.45 -2.08 7.59
N ARG A 33 1.89 -0.94 8.00
CA ARG A 33 0.48 -0.60 7.73
C ARG A 33 0.24 -0.28 6.26
N THR A 34 1.14 0.47 5.61
CA THR A 34 1.03 0.75 4.17
C THR A 34 1.14 -0.53 3.34
N ARG A 35 2.06 -1.44 3.68
CA ARG A 35 2.22 -2.71 2.96
C ARG A 35 0.98 -3.59 3.08
N PHE A 36 0.34 -3.62 4.24
CA PHE A 36 -0.92 -4.33 4.42
C PHE A 36 -1.97 -3.89 3.38
N HIS A 37 -2.14 -2.57 3.17
CA HIS A 37 -3.09 -2.06 2.17
C HIS A 37 -2.62 -2.23 0.73
N ILE A 38 -1.33 -2.00 0.45
CA ILE A 38 -0.74 -2.17 -0.89
C ILE A 38 -0.95 -3.60 -1.41
N PHE A 39 -0.74 -4.61 -0.56
CA PHE A 39 -0.87 -6.01 -0.94
C PHE A 39 -2.25 -6.60 -0.60
N ARG A 40 -3.23 -5.78 -0.22
CA ARG A 40 -4.58 -6.23 0.13
C ARG A 40 -5.34 -6.78 -1.07
N VAL A 41 -5.06 -6.25 -2.26
CA VAL A 41 -5.66 -6.67 -3.52
C VAL A 41 -4.55 -6.99 -4.50
N VAL A 42 -4.51 -8.23 -4.98
CA VAL A 42 -3.59 -8.65 -6.03
C VAL A 42 -4.39 -8.88 -7.29
N THR A 43 -4.13 -8.08 -8.32
CA THR A 43 -4.69 -8.29 -9.64
C THR A 43 -3.76 -9.21 -10.41
N LEU A 44 -4.25 -10.40 -10.77
CA LEU A 44 -3.53 -11.28 -11.67
C LEU A 44 -3.61 -10.71 -13.09
N GLY A 45 -2.45 -10.63 -13.75
CA GLY A 45 -2.38 -10.26 -15.16
C GLY A 45 -3.18 -11.22 -16.03
N SER A 46 -3.60 -10.73 -17.18
CA SER A 46 -4.17 -11.57 -18.24
C SER A 46 -3.08 -12.43 -18.88
N LEU A 47 -3.48 -13.49 -19.60
CA LEU A 47 -2.54 -14.31 -20.35
C LEU A 47 -1.67 -13.51 -21.33
N LYS A 48 -2.12 -12.34 -21.80
CA LYS A 48 -1.31 -11.45 -22.65
C LYS A 48 -0.08 -10.92 -21.92
N ASP A 49 -0.22 -10.56 -20.65
CA ASP A 49 0.88 -10.00 -19.85
C ASP A 49 2.03 -11.01 -19.63
N CYS A 50 1.75 -12.31 -19.74
CA CYS A 50 2.74 -13.38 -19.64
C CYS A 50 3.48 -13.67 -20.95
N ILE A 51 2.91 -13.31 -22.11
CA ILE A 51 3.46 -13.64 -23.44
C ILE A 51 4.41 -12.53 -23.91
N ASP A 52 4.28 -11.32 -23.35
CA ASP A 52 5.11 -10.16 -23.65
C ASP A 52 6.39 -10.06 -22.76
N LEU A 53 6.72 -11.11 -22.01
CA LEU A 53 7.94 -11.28 -21.19
C LEU A 53 8.99 -12.16 -21.87
#